data_AF-A0A432KEA9-F1
#
_entry.id   AF-A0A432KEA9-F1
#
_cell.length_a   1.000
_cell.length_b   1.000
_cell.length_c   1.000
_cell.angle_alpha   90.00
_cell.angle_beta   90.00
_cell.angle_gamma   90.00
#
_symmetry.space_group_name_H-M   'P 1'
#
loop_
_entity.id
_entity.type
_entity.pdbx_description
1 polymer ?
#
loop_
_entity_poly.entity_id
_entity_poly.type
_entity_poly.pdbx_seq_one_letter_code
_entity_poly.pdbx_strand_id
1 'polypeptide(L)'
;MEELFNPHLPGGGRPDIQLCIFPHLPEFLVIDSREDEPQVLLLNTDDVFDEEFYRTVEAEFSETLRSSSDFLFSHFMNLPISVEESVRDIAMTFILDRLGVQVENEDEIPSVVVYVVSGGALTSHAQKILDGLKELIHTSFRGPELDRWGETIADLVERETVIMRKVNEQQMADALKSDSPDYFTLWESRN
;
A
#
# COMPACT_ATOMS: atom_id res chain seq x y z
N MET A 1 -2.47 11.73 18.08
CA MET A 1 -2.22 10.27 18.17
C MET A 1 -3.45 9.50 17.67
N GLU A 2 -4.66 9.90 18.08
CA GLU A 2 -5.93 9.59 17.38
C GLU A 2 -5.94 10.03 15.90
N GLU A 3 -5.09 11.00 15.52
CA GLU A 3 -4.98 11.53 14.15
C GLU A 3 -4.30 10.60 13.12
N LEU A 4 -3.57 9.54 13.54
CA LEU A 4 -2.85 8.66 12.60
C LEU A 4 -3.78 7.72 11.83
N PHE A 5 -4.89 7.33 12.45
CA PHE A 5 -5.90 6.42 11.91
C PHE A 5 -7.24 7.13 11.67
N ASN A 6 -7.24 8.45 11.79
CA ASN A 6 -8.41 9.30 11.61
C ASN A 6 -7.99 10.60 10.90
N PRO A 7 -7.40 10.52 9.69
CA PRO A 7 -7.11 11.71 8.92
C PRO A 7 -8.46 12.35 8.56
N HIS A 8 -8.76 13.49 9.17
CA HIS A 8 -9.84 14.33 8.68
C HIS A 8 -9.50 14.70 7.24
N LEU A 9 -10.26 14.19 6.26
CA LEU A 9 -10.16 14.65 4.89
C LEU A 9 -10.36 16.18 4.85
N PRO A 10 -9.75 16.92 3.91
CA PRO A 10 -10.07 18.32 3.72
C PRO A 10 -11.58 18.46 3.45
N GLY A 11 -12.34 18.88 4.47
CA GLY A 11 -13.82 18.86 4.47
C GLY A 11 -14.48 18.11 5.65
N GLY A 12 -13.70 17.39 6.47
CA GLY A 12 -14.19 16.74 7.70
C GLY A 12 -15.00 15.45 7.50
N GLY A 13 -15.06 14.92 6.27
CA GLY A 13 -15.70 13.65 5.95
C GLY A 13 -14.86 12.43 6.36
N ARG A 14 -15.52 11.29 6.52
CA ARG A 14 -14.85 9.98 6.58
C ARG A 14 -14.51 9.52 5.16
N PRO A 15 -13.39 8.83 4.95
CA PRO A 15 -13.07 8.28 3.63
C PRO A 15 -14.03 7.14 3.29
N ASP A 16 -14.33 7.05 2.00
CA ASP A 16 -15.21 6.03 1.42
C ASP A 16 -14.57 4.65 1.50
N ILE A 17 -13.26 4.56 1.24
CA ILE A 17 -12.50 3.32 1.29
C ILE A 17 -11.22 3.52 2.11
N GLN A 18 -10.93 2.55 2.98
CA GLN A 18 -9.69 2.52 3.75
C GLN A 18 -8.96 1.21 3.49
N LEU A 19 -7.70 1.29 3.05
CA LEU A 19 -6.84 0.15 2.78
C LEU A 19 -5.81 0.02 3.91
N CYS A 20 -5.66 -1.16 4.51
CA CYS A 20 -4.58 -1.46 5.45
C CYS A 20 -3.65 -2.50 4.83
N ILE A 21 -2.47 -2.05 4.41
CA ILE A 21 -1.47 -2.84 3.67
C ILE A 21 -0.40 -3.33 4.63
N PHE A 22 -0.10 -4.62 4.56
CA PHE A 22 0.99 -5.29 5.25
C PHE A 22 2.02 -5.71 4.19
N PRO A 23 3.10 -4.95 3.97
CA PRO A 23 3.92 -5.07 2.76
C PRO A 23 4.54 -6.45 2.49
N HIS A 24 4.68 -7.29 3.52
CA HIS A 24 5.26 -8.62 3.36
C HIS A 24 4.23 -9.75 3.40
N LEU A 25 2.93 -9.42 3.50
CA LEU A 25 1.85 -10.39 3.46
C LEU A 25 1.14 -10.35 2.10
N PRO A 26 0.60 -11.50 1.66
CA PRO A 26 -0.24 -11.54 0.48
C PRO A 26 -1.66 -11.03 0.77
N GLU A 27 -2.00 -10.70 2.02
CA GLU A 27 -3.32 -10.18 2.37
C GLU A 27 -3.29 -8.72 2.82
N PHE A 28 -4.32 -7.97 2.46
CA PHE A 28 -4.57 -6.63 2.95
C PHE A 28 -6.04 -6.45 3.32
N LEU A 29 -6.29 -5.57 4.30
CA LEU A 29 -7.63 -5.29 4.78
C LEU A 29 -8.22 -4.12 4.00
N VAL A 30 -9.51 -4.22 3.65
CA VAL A 30 -10.29 -3.12 3.09
C VAL A 30 -11.48 -2.85 3.99
N ILE A 31 -11.73 -1.58 4.26
CA ILE A 31 -12.94 -1.11 4.92
C ILE A 31 -13.64 -0.19 3.94
N ASP A 32 -14.75 -0.69 3.41
CA ASP A 32 -15.57 -0.03 2.40
C ASP A 32 -16.80 0.56 3.08
N SER A 33 -16.87 1.88 3.14
CA SER A 33 -17.92 2.66 3.80
C SER A 33 -18.79 3.42 2.80
N ARG A 34 -18.75 3.06 1.51
CA ARG A 34 -19.56 3.70 0.45
C ARG A 34 -21.06 3.49 0.66
N GLU A 35 -21.44 2.37 1.24
CA GLU A 35 -22.83 2.00 1.55
C GLU A 35 -23.19 2.36 3.00
N ASP A 36 -24.50 2.42 3.30
CA ASP A 36 -25.01 2.71 4.66
C ASP A 36 -24.49 1.73 5.73
N GLU A 37 -24.19 0.49 5.34
CA GLU A 37 -23.54 -0.52 6.17
C GLU A 37 -22.11 -0.78 5.66
N PRO A 38 -21.08 -0.29 6.37
CA PRO A 38 -19.70 -0.52 5.97
C PRO A 38 -19.33 -2.00 5.97
N GLN A 39 -18.55 -2.42 4.98
CA GLN A 39 -18.04 -3.77 4.85
C GLN A 39 -16.55 -3.81 5.18
N VAL A 40 -16.15 -4.88 5.87
CA VAL A 40 -14.74 -5.21 6.08
C VAL A 40 -14.41 -6.43 5.23
N LEU A 41 -13.37 -6.32 4.41
CA LEU A 41 -12.93 -7.36 3.48
C LEU A 41 -11.46 -7.66 3.72
N LEU A 42 -11.09 -8.93 3.55
CA LEU A 42 -9.70 -9.36 3.46
C LEU A 42 -9.46 -9.78 2.02
N LEU A 43 -8.64 -9.03 1.30
CA LEU A 43 -8.29 -9.32 -0.08
C LEU A 43 -6.90 -9.95 -0.15
N ASN A 44 -6.72 -10.84 -1.11
CA ASN A 44 -5.41 -11.40 -1.45
C ASN A 44 -4.81 -10.66 -2.64
N THR A 45 -3.51 -10.40 -2.61
CA THR A 45 -2.75 -9.77 -3.69
C THR A 45 -2.84 -10.55 -4.99
N ASP A 46 -2.92 -11.87 -4.94
CA ASP A 46 -3.03 -12.74 -6.12
C ASP A 46 -4.37 -12.58 -6.85
N ASP A 47 -5.41 -12.11 -6.14
CA ASP A 47 -6.73 -11.83 -6.72
C ASP A 47 -6.82 -10.42 -7.34
N VAL A 48 -5.81 -9.58 -7.16
CA VAL A 48 -5.78 -8.17 -7.57
C VAL A 48 -4.66 -7.90 -8.58
N PHE A 49 -3.48 -8.47 -8.34
CA PHE A 49 -2.27 -8.25 -9.12
C PHE A 49 -1.95 -9.49 -9.95
N ASP A 50 -2.83 -9.79 -10.88
CA ASP A 50 -2.70 -10.93 -11.78
C ASP A 50 -1.89 -10.58 -13.05
N GLU A 51 -1.89 -11.47 -14.04
CA GLU A 51 -1.20 -11.28 -15.32
C GLU A 51 -1.69 -10.03 -16.08
N GLU A 52 -2.95 -9.64 -15.93
CA GLU A 52 -3.50 -8.45 -16.58
C GLU A 52 -2.92 -7.17 -15.97
N PHE A 53 -2.78 -7.14 -14.64
CA PHE A 53 -2.09 -6.06 -13.94
C PHE A 53 -0.66 -5.88 -14.47
N TYR A 54 0.13 -6.95 -14.52
CA TYR A 54 1.52 -6.87 -14.97
C TYR A 54 1.63 -6.42 -16.42
N ARG A 55 0.78 -6.93 -17.32
CA ARG A 55 0.74 -6.48 -18.72
C ARG A 55 0.41 -5.00 -18.86
N THR A 56 -0.49 -4.50 -18.03
CA THR A 56 -0.88 -3.09 -18.03
C THR A 56 0.30 -2.22 -17.61
N VAL A 57 1.00 -2.60 -16.53
CA VAL A 57 2.23 -1.92 -16.08
C VAL A 57 3.31 -1.95 -17.16
N GLU A 58 3.55 -3.10 -17.80
CA GLU A 58 4.54 -3.24 -18.85
C GLU A 58 4.22 -2.37 -20.08
N ALA A 59 2.94 -2.28 -20.46
CA ALA A 59 2.49 -1.44 -21.55
C ALA A 59 2.75 0.05 -21.24
N GLU A 60 2.34 0.51 -20.05
CA GLU A 60 2.51 1.90 -19.62
C GLU A 60 3.99 2.29 -19.51
N PHE A 61 4.82 1.41 -18.93
CA PHE A 61 6.26 1.59 -18.89
C PHE A 61 6.87 1.68 -20.29
N SER A 62 6.45 0.78 -21.17
CA SER A 62 6.90 0.70 -22.57
C SER A 62 6.59 1.99 -23.35
N GLU A 63 5.40 2.57 -23.14
CA GLU A 63 5.01 3.85 -23.72
C GLU A 63 5.80 5.01 -23.13
N THR A 64 5.88 5.10 -21.79
CA THR A 64 6.62 6.14 -21.08
C THR A 64 8.08 6.17 -21.50
N LEU A 65 8.74 5.01 -21.58
CA LEU A 65 10.13 4.89 -22.01
C LEU A 65 10.37 5.41 -23.44
N ARG A 66 9.42 5.15 -24.35
CA ARG A 66 9.53 5.51 -25.78
C ARG A 66 8.95 6.86 -26.14
N SER A 67 8.31 7.54 -25.18
CA SER A 67 7.77 8.88 -25.38
C SER A 67 8.85 9.81 -25.94
N SER A 68 8.54 10.48 -27.05
CA SER A 68 9.52 11.33 -27.73
C SER A 68 9.81 12.56 -26.89
N SER A 69 11.07 12.73 -26.49
CA SER A 69 11.55 13.95 -25.85
C SER A 69 12.72 14.53 -26.63
N ASP A 70 12.67 15.83 -26.88
CA ASP A 70 13.78 16.59 -27.46
C ASP A 70 15.02 16.56 -26.53
N PHE A 71 14.87 16.09 -25.27
CA PHE A 71 15.91 16.03 -24.24
C PHE A 71 15.95 14.67 -23.53
N LEU A 72 16.61 13.68 -24.13
CA LEU A 72 16.69 12.29 -23.63
C LEU A 72 17.22 12.14 -22.20
N PHE A 73 18.23 12.90 -21.78
CA PHE A 73 18.74 12.81 -20.41
C PHE A 73 17.75 13.35 -19.38
N SER A 74 17.03 14.43 -19.69
CA SER A 74 15.98 14.93 -18.81
C SER A 74 14.85 13.91 -18.68
N HIS A 75 14.47 13.30 -19.80
CA HIS A 75 13.49 12.20 -19.84
C HIS A 75 13.90 11.05 -18.91
N PHE A 76 15.12 10.54 -19.05
CA PHE A 76 15.60 9.43 -18.22
C PHE A 76 15.78 9.79 -16.74
N MET A 77 16.07 11.05 -16.40
CA MET A 77 16.14 11.49 -15.01
C MET A 77 14.76 11.50 -14.33
N ASN A 78 13.70 11.78 -15.09
CA ASN A 78 12.33 11.80 -14.56
C ASN A 78 11.63 10.45 -14.67
N LEU A 79 12.13 9.55 -15.54
CA LEU A 79 11.53 8.25 -15.79
C LEU A 79 11.23 7.45 -14.51
N PRO A 80 12.11 7.34 -13.49
CA PRO A 80 11.79 6.60 -12.28
C PRO A 80 10.53 7.10 -11.56
N ILE A 81 10.35 8.43 -11.50
CA ILE A 81 9.18 9.05 -10.86
C ILE A 81 7.92 8.72 -11.66
N SER A 82 7.98 8.89 -12.99
CA SER A 82 6.84 8.56 -13.86
C SER A 82 6.44 7.10 -13.75
N VAL A 83 7.40 6.18 -13.65
CA VAL A 83 7.12 4.75 -13.52
C VAL A 83 6.53 4.43 -12.15
N GLU A 84 7.01 5.06 -11.08
CA GLU A 84 6.41 4.91 -9.76
C GLU A 84 4.95 5.40 -9.73
N GLU A 85 4.68 6.56 -10.33
CA GLU A 85 3.33 7.11 -10.47
C GLU A 85 2.42 6.17 -11.27
N SER A 86 2.86 5.73 -12.46
CA SER A 86 2.11 4.77 -13.29
C SER A 86 1.79 3.47 -12.55
N VAL A 87 2.76 2.87 -11.85
CA VAL A 87 2.54 1.63 -11.11
C VAL A 87 1.52 1.84 -9.98
N ARG A 88 1.60 2.98 -9.28
CA ARG A 88 0.66 3.32 -8.20
C ARG A 88 -0.76 3.50 -8.74
N ASP A 89 -0.91 4.23 -9.83
CA ASP A 89 -2.21 4.53 -10.43
C ASP A 89 -2.87 3.25 -10.94
N ILE A 90 -2.13 2.43 -11.69
CA ILE A 90 -2.61 1.12 -12.16
C ILE A 90 -2.99 0.22 -10.98
N ALA A 91 -2.15 0.14 -9.94
CA ALA A 91 -2.46 -0.67 -8.76
C ALA A 91 -3.75 -0.21 -8.07
N MET A 92 -3.97 1.10 -7.94
CA MET A 92 -5.20 1.62 -7.37
C MET A 92 -6.41 1.29 -8.24
N THR A 93 -6.31 1.41 -9.56
CA THR A 93 -7.38 1.03 -10.49
C THR A 93 -7.77 -0.44 -10.32
N PHE A 94 -6.81 -1.36 -10.26
CA PHE A 94 -7.10 -2.79 -10.07
C PHE A 94 -7.72 -3.11 -8.71
N ILE A 95 -7.26 -2.45 -7.64
CA ILE A 95 -7.87 -2.58 -6.30
C ILE A 95 -9.34 -2.11 -6.34
N LEU A 96 -9.59 -0.95 -6.94
CA LEU A 96 -10.93 -0.35 -7.04
C LEU A 96 -11.87 -1.19 -7.90
N ASP A 97 -11.39 -1.71 -9.04
CA ASP A 97 -12.16 -2.63 -9.89
C ASP A 97 -12.55 -3.90 -9.12
N ARG A 98 -11.63 -4.45 -8.33
CA ARG A 98 -11.93 -5.63 -7.50
C ARG A 98 -13.00 -5.36 -6.44
N LEU A 99 -13.14 -4.11 -6.00
CA LEU A 99 -14.18 -3.62 -5.09
C LEU A 99 -15.47 -3.21 -5.82
N GLY A 100 -15.54 -3.39 -7.15
CA GLY A 100 -16.70 -3.04 -7.97
C GLY A 100 -16.89 -1.53 -8.13
N VAL A 101 -15.84 -0.74 -8.01
CA VAL A 101 -15.86 0.71 -8.27
C VAL A 101 -15.66 0.93 -9.77
N GLN A 102 -16.58 1.65 -10.42
CA GLN A 102 -16.40 2.04 -11.82
C GLN A 102 -15.62 3.36 -11.90
N VAL A 103 -14.38 3.29 -12.38
CA VAL A 103 -13.45 4.44 -12.45
C VAL A 103 -13.66 5.30 -13.71
N GLU A 104 -14.67 4.98 -14.55
CA GLU A 104 -14.92 5.68 -15.83
C GLU A 104 -15.54 7.08 -15.67
N ASN A 105 -16.09 7.43 -14.49
CA ASN A 105 -16.63 8.75 -14.18
C ASN A 105 -15.78 9.46 -13.12
N GLU A 106 -15.09 10.54 -13.50
CA GLU A 106 -14.25 11.34 -12.58
C GLU A 106 -15.04 11.91 -11.38
N ASP A 107 -16.36 12.13 -11.53
CA ASP A 107 -17.23 12.68 -10.49
C ASP A 107 -17.65 11.64 -9.41
N GLU A 108 -17.34 10.36 -9.60
CA GLU A 108 -17.75 9.25 -8.71
C GLU A 108 -16.58 8.51 -8.06
N ILE A 109 -15.35 9.02 -8.20
CA ILE A 109 -14.17 8.36 -7.61
C ILE A 109 -14.23 8.45 -6.08
N PRO A 110 -14.29 7.32 -5.36
CA PRO A 110 -14.36 7.31 -3.91
C PRO A 110 -13.07 7.85 -3.30
N SER A 111 -13.19 8.53 -2.15
CA SER A 111 -12.05 8.93 -1.35
C SER A 111 -11.38 7.71 -0.70
N VAL A 112 -10.11 7.47 -1.04
CA VAL A 112 -9.31 6.34 -0.54
C VAL A 112 -8.24 6.82 0.43
N VAL A 113 -8.13 6.17 1.59
CA VAL A 113 -7.02 6.35 2.54
C VAL A 113 -6.24 5.05 2.65
N VAL A 114 -4.92 5.13 2.56
CA VAL A 114 -4.02 3.97 2.63
C VAL A 114 -3.18 4.03 3.91
N TYR A 115 -3.32 3.01 4.76
CA TYR A 115 -2.49 2.76 5.93
C TYR A 115 -1.48 1.67 5.60
N VAL A 116 -0.19 2.02 5.64
CA VAL A 116 0.88 1.04 5.47
C VAL A 116 1.41 0.64 6.84
N VAL A 117 1.23 -0.63 7.19
CA VAL A 117 1.65 -1.19 8.48
C VAL A 117 3.03 -1.80 8.30
N SER A 118 4.08 -0.97 8.44
CA SER A 118 5.47 -1.42 8.25
C SER A 118 6.49 -0.61 9.07
N GLY A 119 7.75 -1.03 9.01
CA GLY A 119 8.89 -0.24 9.50
C GLY A 119 9.13 -0.32 11.02
N GLY A 120 10.02 0.57 11.50
CA GLY A 120 10.44 0.60 12.91
C GLY A 120 9.32 0.93 13.92
N ALA A 121 8.23 1.54 13.45
CA ALA A 121 7.04 1.77 14.26
C ALA A 121 6.33 0.46 14.61
N LEU A 122 6.27 -0.50 13.68
CA LEU A 122 5.71 -1.82 13.93
C LEU A 122 6.57 -2.60 14.95
N THR A 123 7.89 -2.59 14.80
CA THR A 123 8.78 -3.30 15.75
C THR A 123 8.76 -2.69 17.16
N SER A 124 8.49 -1.40 17.29
CA SER A 124 8.55 -0.67 18.57
C SER A 124 7.18 -0.53 19.24
N HIS A 125 6.10 -0.50 18.46
CA HIS A 125 4.75 -0.15 18.89
C HIS A 125 3.66 -1.02 18.26
N ALA A 126 3.94 -2.28 17.90
CA ALA A 126 2.97 -3.23 17.32
C ALA A 126 1.61 -3.23 18.05
N GLN A 127 1.60 -3.26 19.38
CA GLN A 127 0.35 -3.25 20.16
C GLN A 127 -0.48 -1.98 19.90
N LYS A 128 0.16 -0.81 19.77
CA LYS A 128 -0.57 0.45 19.51
C LYS A 128 -1.15 0.49 18.10
N ILE A 129 -0.46 -0.10 17.12
CA ILE A 129 -0.96 -0.23 15.75
C ILE A 129 -2.17 -1.17 15.75
N LEU A 130 -2.06 -2.31 16.44
CA LEU A 130 -3.17 -3.25 16.59
C LEU A 130 -4.39 -2.58 17.24
N ASP A 131 -4.18 -1.82 18.32
CA ASP A 131 -5.26 -1.11 19.00
C ASP A 131 -5.90 -0.05 18.09
N GLY A 132 -5.09 0.70 17.32
CA GLY A 132 -5.59 1.70 16.36
C GLY A 132 -6.40 1.10 15.21
N LEU A 133 -5.94 -0.02 14.64
CA LEU A 133 -6.68 -0.74 13.60
C LEU A 133 -8.00 -1.33 14.12
N LYS A 134 -7.99 -1.87 15.35
CA LYS A 134 -9.22 -2.33 16.02
C LYS A 134 -10.21 -1.20 16.21
N GLU A 135 -9.75 -0.04 16.69
CA GLU A 135 -10.60 1.14 16.87
C GLU A 135 -11.19 1.63 15.54
N LEU A 136 -10.40 1.61 14.48
CA LEU A 136 -10.82 1.99 13.13
C LEU A 136 -11.92 1.05 12.59
N ILE A 137 -11.83 -0.26 12.82
CA ILE A 137 -12.94 -1.18 12.53
C ILE A 137 -14.14 -0.93 13.46
N HIS A 138 -13.94 -0.78 14.77
CA HIS A 138 -15.01 -0.53 15.74
C HIS A 138 -15.83 0.72 15.44
N THR A 139 -15.18 1.75 14.92
CA THR A 139 -15.84 3.00 14.55
C THR A 139 -16.59 2.91 13.22
N SER A 140 -16.24 1.94 12.37
CA SER A 140 -16.82 1.75 11.03
C SER A 140 -17.85 0.63 11.00
N PHE A 141 -17.71 -0.41 11.83
CA PHE A 141 -18.54 -1.61 11.82
C PHE A 141 -19.12 -1.91 13.21
N ARG A 142 -20.43 -2.19 13.29
CA ARG A 142 -21.13 -2.59 14.52
C ARG A 142 -21.89 -3.90 14.31
N GLY A 143 -21.15 -4.97 14.04
CA GLY A 143 -21.71 -6.31 13.82
C GLY A 143 -21.09 -7.39 14.71
N PRO A 144 -21.69 -8.59 14.76
CA PRO A 144 -21.19 -9.73 15.53
C PRO A 144 -19.85 -10.28 15.04
N GLU A 145 -19.42 -9.93 13.82
CA GLU A 145 -18.13 -10.35 13.25
C GLU A 145 -16.94 -9.53 13.77
N LEU A 146 -17.19 -8.53 14.61
CA LEU A 146 -16.16 -7.63 15.04
C LEU A 146 -15.06 -8.32 15.87
N ASP A 147 -15.43 -9.33 16.68
CA ASP A 147 -14.45 -10.15 17.40
C ASP A 147 -13.55 -10.94 16.43
N ARG A 148 -14.14 -11.49 15.36
CA ARG A 148 -13.42 -12.22 14.29
C ARG A 148 -12.45 -11.31 13.55
N TRP A 149 -12.84 -10.08 13.24
CA TRP A 149 -11.95 -9.10 12.62
C TRP A 149 -10.83 -8.68 13.56
N GLY A 150 -11.11 -8.56 14.85
CA GLY A 150 -10.11 -8.30 15.88
C GLY A 150 -9.02 -9.39 15.96
N GLU A 151 -9.42 -10.66 15.83
CA GLU A 151 -8.48 -11.79 15.74
C GLU A 151 -7.68 -11.78 14.43
N THR A 152 -8.35 -11.48 13.31
CA THR A 152 -7.70 -11.43 11.98
C THR A 152 -6.64 -10.34 11.90
N ILE A 153 -6.91 -9.13 12.41
CA ILE A 153 -5.90 -8.06 12.46
C ILE A 153 -4.73 -8.46 13.36
N ALA A 154 -5.00 -9.09 14.50
CA ALA A 154 -3.94 -9.52 15.41
C ALA A 154 -2.99 -10.51 14.73
N ASP A 155 -3.53 -11.48 14.00
CA ASP A 155 -2.75 -12.41 13.18
C ASP A 155 -1.94 -11.69 12.10
N LEU A 156 -2.54 -10.78 11.33
CA LEU A 156 -1.83 -10.01 10.29
C LEU A 156 -0.67 -9.19 10.86
N VAL A 157 -0.90 -8.46 11.96
CA VAL A 157 0.12 -7.64 12.63
C VAL A 157 1.24 -8.53 13.17
N GLU A 158 0.92 -9.70 13.73
CA GLU A 158 1.92 -10.64 14.23
C GLU A 158 2.78 -11.22 13.10
N ARG A 159 2.16 -11.70 12.02
CA ARG A 159 2.87 -12.25 10.85
C ARG A 159 3.79 -11.21 10.22
N GLU A 160 3.29 -9.99 9.98
CA GLU A 160 4.09 -8.89 9.45
C GLU A 160 5.27 -8.55 10.37
N THR A 161 5.05 -8.51 11.69
CA THR A 161 6.12 -8.26 12.67
C THR A 161 7.21 -9.33 12.64
N VAL A 162 6.83 -10.60 12.53
CA VAL A 162 7.77 -11.73 12.45
C VAL A 162 8.61 -11.65 11.18
N ILE A 163 7.98 -11.41 10.03
CA ILE A 163 8.69 -11.28 8.75
C ILE A 163 9.62 -10.07 8.78
N MET A 164 9.15 -8.92 9.27
CA MET A 164 9.95 -7.70 9.35
C MET A 164 11.21 -7.88 10.20
N ARG A 165 11.12 -8.61 11.33
CA ARG A 165 12.30 -8.93 12.15
C ARG A 165 13.33 -9.73 11.35
N LYS A 166 12.88 -10.75 10.61
CA LYS A 166 13.74 -11.59 9.77
C LYS A 166 14.38 -10.78 8.63
N VAL A 167 13.62 -9.90 7.99
CA VAL A 167 14.14 -9.02 6.92
C VAL A 167 15.21 -8.08 7.48
N ASN A 168 14.99 -7.48 8.65
CA ASN A 168 15.95 -6.59 9.28
C ASN A 168 17.25 -7.33 9.68
N GLU A 169 17.16 -8.54 10.23
CA GLU A 169 18.33 -9.37 10.54
C GLU A 169 19.16 -9.70 9.29
N GLN A 170 18.48 -10.01 8.18
CA GLN A 170 19.13 -10.29 6.89
C GLN A 170 19.81 -9.05 6.30
N GLN A 171 19.14 -7.89 6.32
CA GLN A 171 19.71 -6.63 5.85
C GLN A 171 20.96 -6.22 6.64
N MET A 172 20.96 -6.42 7.97
CA MET A 172 22.15 -6.18 8.80
C MET A 172 23.29 -7.15 8.44
N ALA A 173 22.99 -8.42 8.19
CA ALA A 173 23.98 -9.41 7.80
C ALA A 173 24.60 -9.11 6.42
N ASP A 174 23.83 -8.56 5.49
CA ASP A 174 24.29 -8.21 4.15
C ASP A 174 25.06 -6.87 4.13
N ALA A 175 24.65 -5.89 4.93
CA ALA A 175 25.41 -4.65 5.14
C ALA A 175 26.82 -4.92 5.71
N LEU A 176 26.95 -5.88 6.63
CA LEU A 176 28.25 -6.30 7.19
C LEU A 176 29.13 -7.04 6.17
N LYS A 177 28.56 -7.60 5.10
CA LYS A 177 29.29 -8.29 4.02
C LYS A 177 29.67 -7.38 2.86
N SER A 178 28.94 -6.27 2.67
CA SER A 178 29.10 -5.36 1.52
C SER A 178 30.29 -4.39 1.62
N ASP A 179 31.07 -4.43 2.69
CA ASP A 179 32.19 -3.51 2.96
C ASP A 179 33.48 -3.91 2.18
N SER A 180 33.39 -4.07 0.85
CA SER A 180 34.52 -4.37 -0.05
C SER A 180 34.58 -3.36 -1.23
N PRO A 181 35.78 -2.99 -1.73
CA PRO A 181 36.06 -1.66 -2.27
C PRO A 181 35.65 -1.42 -3.73
N ASP A 182 35.11 -0.22 -3.95
CA ASP A 182 35.18 0.69 -5.11
C ASP A 182 35.21 0.12 -6.55
N TYR A 183 34.03 0.18 -7.20
CA TYR A 183 33.95 0.60 -8.60
C TYR A 183 32.80 1.60 -8.78
N PHE A 184 33.16 2.84 -9.14
CA PHE A 184 32.23 3.89 -9.53
C PHE A 184 31.48 3.48 -10.81
N THR A 185 30.21 3.09 -10.69
CA THR A 185 29.24 3.10 -11.79
C THR A 185 28.46 4.41 -11.79
N LEU A 186 28.17 4.95 -12.98
CA LEU A 186 27.45 6.21 -13.26
C LEU A 186 26.03 6.32 -12.66
N TRP A 187 25.62 5.36 -11.83
CA TRP A 187 24.28 5.19 -11.30
C TRP A 187 24.33 4.94 -9.80
N GLU A 188 24.96 5.84 -9.03
CA GLU A 188 24.66 5.91 -7.61
C GLU A 188 23.72 7.08 -7.33
N SER A 189 22.53 6.68 -6.91
CA SER A 189 21.44 7.43 -6.31
C SER A 189 21.93 8.43 -5.27
N ARG A 190 21.50 9.69 -5.39
CA ARG A 190 21.54 10.62 -4.27
C ARG A 190 20.13 10.79 -3.71
N ASN A 191 19.96 10.18 -2.53
CA ASN A 191 19.08 10.54 -1.42
C ASN A 191 17.57 10.60 -1.66
#